data_AF-A0A317MN84-F1
#
_entry.id   AF-A0A317MN84-F1
#
_cell.length_a   1.000
_cell.length_b   1.000
_cell.length_c   1.000
_cell.angle_alpha   90.00
_cell.angle_beta   90.00
_cell.angle_gamma   90.00
#
_symmetry.space_group_name_H-M   'P 1'
#
loop_
_entity.id
_entity.type
_entity.pdbx_description
1 polymer ?
#
loop_
_entity_poly.entity_id
_entity_poly.type
_entity_poly.pdbx_seq_one_letter_code
_entity_poly.pdbx_strand_id
1 'polypeptide(L)'
;MRWVTYLSPSGGGARVGALDDGDVMGSPGTRSLGELLEGGNDALADAHERAVNGAIEIIVEPEARMCAPVAPTAPVSVRAGDRVFDIGPELVRGVDDAVAPEARSARVGVAALAGGSGPTSAYTPACLWLDASGEPVELILGPVLTTADDLSGEAVELSTSVDDKENGRGRVEPGHDWLVSGPGRVRALLPVATPALDADDELFVDAGELGTYEVRVGSQV
;
A
#
# COMPACT_ATOMS: atom_id res chain seq x y z
N MET A 1 -5.38 -13.67 2.98
CA MET A 1 -4.96 -13.62 1.57
C MET A 1 -4.15 -12.36 1.32
N ARG A 2 -3.01 -12.49 0.64
CA ARG A 2 -2.12 -11.39 0.27
C ARG A 2 -2.19 -11.16 -1.24
N TRP A 3 -2.31 -9.90 -1.64
CA TRP A 3 -2.54 -9.49 -3.02
C TRP A 3 -1.59 -8.38 -3.42
N VAL A 4 -1.21 -8.38 -4.69
CA VAL A 4 -0.43 -7.32 -5.31
C VAL A 4 -1.08 -6.87 -6.61
N THR A 5 -0.79 -5.64 -7.00
CA THR A 5 -0.90 -5.20 -8.39
C THR A 5 0.52 -4.97 -8.89
N TYR A 6 0.89 -5.56 -10.01
CA TYR A 6 2.27 -5.55 -10.53
C TYR A 6 2.29 -5.28 -12.03
N LEU A 7 3.40 -4.78 -12.56
CA LEU A 7 3.62 -4.65 -14.00
C LEU A 7 4.10 -5.98 -14.58
N SER A 8 3.33 -6.53 -15.52
CA SER A 8 3.66 -7.81 -16.15
C SER A 8 4.96 -7.73 -16.96
N PRO A 9 5.95 -8.62 -16.71
CA PRO A 9 7.21 -8.65 -17.44
C PRO A 9 7.00 -9.06 -18.91
N SER A 10 5.91 -9.79 -19.18
CA SER A 10 5.51 -10.24 -20.52
C SER A 10 4.97 -9.11 -21.40
N GLY A 11 4.83 -7.89 -20.87
CA GLY A 11 4.13 -6.78 -21.51
C GLY A 11 2.60 -6.87 -21.33
N GLY A 12 1.92 -5.73 -21.33
CA GLY A 12 0.45 -5.67 -21.19
C GLY A 12 -0.08 -4.82 -20.04
N GLY A 13 0.79 -4.13 -19.30
CA GLY A 13 0.39 -3.21 -18.23
C GLY A 13 0.26 -3.88 -16.86
N ALA A 14 -0.45 -3.20 -15.96
CA ALA A 14 -0.66 -3.66 -14.58
C ALA A 14 -1.63 -4.84 -14.52
N ARG A 15 -1.32 -5.83 -13.68
CA ARG A 15 -2.11 -7.04 -13.42
C ARG A 15 -2.24 -7.30 -11.92
N VAL A 16 -3.26 -8.07 -11.55
CA VAL A 16 -3.46 -8.53 -10.18
C VAL A 16 -2.77 -9.89 -9.99
N GLY A 17 -2.07 -10.06 -8.88
CA GLY A 17 -1.48 -11.34 -8.47
C GLY A 17 -1.81 -11.67 -7.02
N ALA A 18 -1.92 -12.96 -6.71
CA ALA A 18 -1.88 -13.45 -5.34
C ALA A 18 -0.41 -13.61 -4.93
N LEU A 19 -0.05 -13.21 -3.72
CA LEU A 19 1.28 -13.43 -3.18
C LEU A 19 1.26 -14.73 -2.35
N ASP A 20 1.99 -15.75 -2.80
CA ASP A 20 2.01 -17.10 -2.20
C ASP A 20 3.45 -17.62 -2.16
N ASP A 21 3.91 -18.02 -0.97
CA ASP A 21 5.28 -18.53 -0.71
C ASP A 21 6.43 -17.67 -1.30
N GLY A 22 6.27 -16.35 -1.31
CA GLY A 22 7.27 -15.41 -1.85
C GLY A 22 7.23 -15.23 -3.37
N ASP A 23 6.22 -15.83 -4.04
CA ASP A 23 5.98 -15.68 -5.47
C ASP A 23 4.67 -14.92 -5.74
N VAL A 24 4.71 -14.07 -6.76
CA VAL A 24 3.53 -13.42 -7.35
C VAL A 24 2.91 -14.37 -8.36
N MET A 25 1.75 -14.92 -7.99
CA MET A 25 0.91 -15.77 -8.81
C MET A 25 -0.05 -14.92 -9.63
N GLY A 26 0.30 -14.64 -10.89
CA GLY A 26 -0.47 -13.77 -11.78
C GLY A 26 -1.89 -14.31 -12.02
N SER A 27 -2.91 -13.51 -11.66
CA SER A 27 -4.30 -13.93 -11.79
C SER A 27 -4.72 -14.00 -13.26
N PRO A 28 -5.39 -15.09 -13.70
CA PRO A 28 -5.93 -15.19 -15.07
C PRO A 28 -7.13 -14.25 -15.34
N GLY A 29 -7.69 -13.62 -14.30
CA GLY A 29 -8.83 -12.72 -14.44
C GLY A 29 -8.46 -11.33 -14.98
N THR A 30 -9.47 -10.61 -15.47
CA THR A 30 -9.32 -9.21 -15.95
C THR A 30 -9.79 -8.17 -14.94
N ARG A 31 -10.34 -8.59 -13.79
CA ARG A 31 -10.80 -7.69 -12.74
C ARG A 31 -9.61 -7.10 -12.00
N SER A 32 -9.67 -5.80 -11.74
CA SER A 32 -8.78 -5.10 -10.82
C SER A 32 -9.00 -5.56 -9.37
N LEU A 33 -8.02 -5.33 -8.51
CA LEU A 33 -8.13 -5.67 -7.09
C LEU A 33 -9.26 -4.89 -6.40
N GLY A 34 -9.52 -3.65 -6.82
CA GLY A 34 -10.67 -2.87 -6.38
C GLY A 34 -12.01 -3.54 -6.71
N GLU A 35 -12.18 -4.04 -7.92
CA GLU A 35 -13.39 -4.78 -8.34
C GLU A 35 -13.53 -6.14 -7.63
N LEU A 36 -12.41 -6.78 -7.28
CA LEU A 36 -12.44 -8.01 -6.46
C LEU A 36 -12.90 -7.71 -5.03
N LEU A 37 -12.37 -6.65 -4.42
CA LEU A 37 -12.82 -6.17 -3.11
C LEU A 37 -14.30 -5.78 -3.13
N GLU A 38 -14.80 -5.22 -4.24
CA GLU A 38 -16.23 -4.96 -4.45
C GLU A 38 -17.08 -6.22 -4.45
N GLY A 39 -16.56 -7.30 -5.01
CA GLY A 39 -17.21 -8.61 -4.99
C GLY A 39 -17.17 -9.32 -3.63
N GLY A 40 -16.40 -8.81 -2.66
CA GLY A 40 -16.28 -9.37 -1.32
C GLY A 40 -15.36 -10.59 -1.21
N ASN A 41 -15.33 -11.20 -0.03
CA ASN A 41 -14.37 -12.26 0.31
C ASN A 41 -14.49 -13.49 -0.59
N ASP A 42 -15.71 -13.90 -0.98
CA ASP A 42 -15.89 -15.05 -1.88
C ASP A 42 -15.26 -14.77 -3.26
N ALA A 43 -15.43 -13.56 -3.79
CA ALA A 43 -14.83 -13.18 -5.07
C ALA A 43 -13.29 -13.15 -5.02
N LEU A 44 -12.73 -12.74 -3.87
CA LEU A 44 -11.29 -12.79 -3.60
C LEU A 44 -10.81 -14.23 -3.49
N ALA A 45 -11.45 -15.07 -2.68
CA ALA A 45 -11.09 -16.47 -2.50
C ALA A 45 -11.11 -17.24 -3.83
N ASP A 46 -12.17 -17.07 -4.61
CA ASP A 46 -12.30 -17.64 -5.95
C ASP A 46 -11.17 -17.17 -6.90
N ALA A 47 -10.79 -15.89 -6.83
CA ALA A 47 -9.70 -15.35 -7.64
C ALA A 47 -8.34 -15.86 -7.17
N HIS A 48 -8.18 -16.06 -5.87
CA HIS A 48 -6.96 -16.57 -5.26
C HIS A 48 -6.72 -18.02 -5.68
N GLU A 49 -7.74 -18.87 -5.53
CA GLU A 49 -7.69 -20.27 -5.96
C GLU A 49 -7.32 -20.39 -7.45
N ARG A 50 -7.93 -19.56 -8.31
CA ARG A 50 -7.58 -19.52 -9.73
C ARG A 50 -6.13 -19.08 -9.99
N ALA A 51 -5.65 -18.08 -9.24
CA ALA A 51 -4.27 -17.60 -9.37
C ALA A 51 -3.27 -18.69 -8.95
N VAL A 52 -3.48 -19.33 -7.80
CA VAL A 52 -2.58 -20.38 -7.29
C VAL A 52 -2.59 -21.63 -8.17
N ASN A 53 -3.76 -22.09 -8.62
CA ASN A 53 -3.86 -23.33 -9.40
C ASN A 53 -3.58 -23.15 -10.91
N GLY A 54 -3.60 -21.93 -11.41
CA GLY A 54 -3.61 -21.64 -12.85
C GLY A 54 -2.99 -20.29 -13.20
N ALA A 55 -1.91 -19.92 -12.50
CA ALA A 55 -1.20 -18.67 -12.72
C ALA A 55 -0.84 -18.49 -14.20
N ILE A 56 -1.11 -17.31 -14.75
CA ILE A 56 -0.71 -16.97 -16.12
C ILE A 56 0.78 -16.62 -16.21
N GLU A 57 1.37 -16.22 -15.08
CA GLU A 57 2.81 -16.02 -14.87
C GLU A 57 3.12 -16.16 -13.38
N ILE A 58 4.36 -16.56 -13.07
CA ILE A 58 4.88 -16.70 -11.71
C ILE A 58 6.17 -15.90 -11.67
N ILE A 59 6.27 -14.98 -10.71
CA ILE A 59 7.40 -14.05 -10.58
C ILE A 59 7.82 -14.06 -9.12
N VAL A 60 9.11 -14.22 -8.84
CA VAL A 60 9.64 -14.10 -7.47
C VAL A 60 9.38 -12.66 -6.98
N GLU A 61 8.82 -12.48 -5.79
CA GLU A 61 8.33 -11.17 -5.29
C GLU A 61 9.35 -10.03 -5.46
N PRO A 62 10.62 -10.17 -5.03
CA PRO A 62 11.66 -9.18 -5.28
C PRO A 62 11.91 -8.79 -6.75
N GLU A 63 11.55 -9.64 -7.71
CA GLU A 63 11.71 -9.36 -9.15
C GLU A 63 10.45 -8.72 -9.76
N ALA A 64 9.33 -8.72 -9.03
CA ALA A 64 8.09 -8.13 -9.49
C ALA A 64 8.11 -6.61 -9.27
N ARG A 65 7.83 -5.86 -10.33
CA ARG A 65 7.63 -4.41 -10.24
C ARG A 65 6.22 -4.11 -9.72
N MET A 66 6.13 -3.67 -8.48
CA MET A 66 4.90 -3.42 -7.74
C MET A 66 4.28 -2.06 -8.09
N CYS A 67 2.98 -2.05 -8.34
CA CYS A 67 2.16 -0.86 -8.43
C CYS A 67 1.45 -0.61 -7.09
N ALA A 68 0.74 0.52 -6.98
CA ALA A 68 -0.25 0.67 -5.92
C ALA A 68 -1.27 -0.50 -5.99
N PRO A 69 -1.55 -1.22 -4.89
CA PRO A 69 -2.45 -2.37 -4.92
C PRO A 69 -3.84 -2.03 -5.48
N VAL A 70 -4.31 -0.81 -5.25
CA VAL A 70 -5.53 -0.25 -5.88
C VAL A 70 -5.23 1.12 -6.47
N ALA A 71 -5.99 1.49 -7.50
CA ALA A 71 -6.04 2.84 -8.05
C ALA A 71 -7.35 3.52 -7.60
N PRO A 72 -7.33 4.38 -6.56
CA PRO A 72 -8.53 5.09 -6.11
C PRO A 72 -9.12 5.95 -7.22
N THR A 73 -10.45 6.05 -7.28
CA THR A 73 -11.16 6.95 -8.22
C THR A 73 -11.75 8.18 -7.54
N ALA A 74 -11.62 8.24 -6.22
CA ALA A 74 -12.06 9.35 -5.37
C ALA A 74 -10.92 9.68 -4.38
N PRO A 75 -10.93 10.89 -3.78
CA PRO A 75 -9.90 11.27 -2.83
C PRO A 75 -9.75 10.29 -1.66
N VAL A 76 -8.50 10.08 -1.23
CA VAL A 76 -8.14 9.25 -0.08
C VAL A 76 -8.05 10.14 1.15
N SER A 77 -8.89 9.90 2.16
CA SER A 77 -8.80 10.64 3.42
C SER A 77 -7.68 10.07 4.28
N VAL A 78 -6.71 10.93 4.61
CA VAL A 78 -5.48 10.56 5.33
C VAL A 78 -5.41 11.33 6.64
N ARG A 79 -5.24 10.63 7.76
CA ARG A 79 -4.91 11.23 9.05
C ARG A 79 -3.43 10.99 9.35
N ALA A 80 -2.67 12.07 9.42
CA ALA A 80 -1.25 12.04 9.77
C ALA A 80 -1.01 12.86 11.05
N GLY A 81 -0.88 12.15 12.17
CA GLY A 81 -0.94 12.76 13.50
C GLY A 81 -2.26 13.51 13.74
N ASP A 82 -2.16 14.82 13.99
CA ASP A 82 -3.30 15.69 14.24
C ASP A 82 -3.87 16.34 12.97
N ARG A 83 -3.24 16.13 11.80
CA ARG A 83 -3.68 16.70 10.52
C ARG A 83 -4.48 15.69 9.73
N VAL A 84 -5.47 16.20 9.00
CA VAL A 84 -6.27 15.44 8.04
C VAL A 84 -6.09 16.06 6.67
N PHE A 85 -5.86 15.20 5.68
CA PHE A 85 -5.71 15.55 4.27
C PHE A 85 -6.70 14.75 3.43
N ASP A 86 -7.15 15.34 2.33
CA ASP A 86 -7.83 14.61 1.26
C ASP A 86 -6.90 14.59 0.05
N ILE A 87 -6.38 13.40 -0.25
CA ILE A 87 -5.37 13.21 -1.30
C ILE A 87 -6.07 12.85 -2.61
N GLY A 88 -5.85 13.64 -3.65
CA GLY A 88 -6.40 13.37 -4.98
C GLY A 88 -5.85 12.04 -5.56
N PRO A 89 -6.66 11.28 -6.31
CA PRO A 89 -6.23 10.04 -6.99
C PRO A 89 -4.93 10.17 -7.79
N GLU A 90 -4.73 11.32 -8.42
CA GLU A 90 -3.56 11.63 -9.25
C GLU A 90 -2.25 11.72 -8.47
N LEU A 91 -2.30 11.78 -7.15
CA LEU A 91 -1.14 11.79 -6.25
C LEU A 91 -0.84 10.41 -5.64
N VAL A 92 -1.63 9.38 -5.97
CA VAL A 92 -1.42 8.03 -5.43
C VAL A 92 -0.41 7.25 -6.29
N ARG A 93 0.56 6.60 -5.66
CA ARG A 93 1.67 5.87 -6.28
C ARG A 93 1.89 4.50 -5.64
N GLY A 94 2.57 3.62 -6.37
CA GLY A 94 3.09 2.35 -5.85
C GLY A 94 4.46 2.52 -5.20
N VAL A 95 4.95 1.47 -4.55
CA VAL A 95 6.26 1.50 -3.87
C VAL A 95 7.45 1.54 -4.83
N ASP A 96 7.29 1.07 -6.07
CA ASP A 96 8.34 1.11 -7.09
C ASP A 96 8.22 2.33 -8.03
N ASP A 97 7.33 3.26 -7.72
CA ASP A 97 7.26 4.55 -8.41
C ASP A 97 8.27 5.53 -7.80
N ALA A 98 8.76 6.45 -8.64
CA ALA A 98 9.67 7.51 -8.20
C ALA A 98 8.98 8.45 -7.20
N VAL A 99 9.69 8.75 -6.10
CA VAL A 99 9.31 9.81 -5.17
C VAL A 99 9.71 11.16 -5.72
N ALA A 100 8.77 12.10 -5.75
CA ALA A 100 9.04 13.44 -6.27
C ALA A 100 10.20 14.16 -5.52
N PRO A 101 11.05 14.92 -6.25
CA PRO A 101 12.25 15.54 -5.68
C PRO A 101 11.98 16.69 -4.70
N GLU A 102 10.75 17.21 -4.65
CA GLU A 102 10.28 18.18 -3.66
C GLU A 102 9.89 17.55 -2.31
N ALA A 103 9.81 16.23 -2.20
CA ALA A 103 9.52 15.54 -0.95
C ALA A 103 10.62 15.78 0.09
N ARG A 104 10.23 16.10 1.33
CA ARG A 104 11.16 16.45 2.43
C ARG A 104 10.92 15.68 3.71
N SER A 105 9.75 15.13 3.92
CA SER A 105 9.45 14.28 5.08
C SER A 105 8.33 13.33 4.75
N ALA A 106 8.21 12.25 5.52
CA ALA A 106 7.24 11.21 5.30
C ALA A 106 6.37 10.99 6.55
N ARG A 107 5.12 10.57 6.30
CA ARG A 107 4.20 10.08 7.31
C ARG A 107 3.84 8.65 6.98
N VAL A 108 4.16 7.71 7.86
CA VAL A 108 4.03 6.28 7.58
C VAL A 108 2.98 5.65 8.47
N GLY A 109 2.24 4.71 7.90
CA GLY A 109 1.24 3.92 8.60
C GLY A 109 0.50 2.96 7.70
N VAL A 110 -0.80 2.83 7.92
CA VAL A 110 -1.64 1.82 7.27
C VAL A 110 -2.82 2.49 6.58
N ALA A 111 -3.16 2.02 5.38
CA ALA A 111 -4.42 2.30 4.72
C ALA A 111 -5.36 1.10 4.80
N ALA A 112 -6.62 1.39 5.11
CA ALA A 112 -7.74 0.45 5.10
C ALA A 112 -8.55 0.64 3.82
N LEU A 113 -9.01 -0.49 3.27
CA LEU A 113 -9.84 -0.55 2.07
C LEU A 113 -11.17 -1.23 2.37
N ALA A 114 -12.26 -0.53 2.11
CA ALA A 114 -13.62 -1.07 2.20
C ALA A 114 -13.96 -1.89 0.95
N GLY A 115 -14.46 -3.10 1.17
CA GLY A 115 -15.12 -3.90 0.14
C GLY A 115 -16.58 -3.48 -0.01
N GLY A 116 -17.08 -3.44 -1.24
CA GLY A 116 -18.49 -3.14 -1.56
C GLY A 116 -19.14 -2.05 -0.68
N SER A 117 -20.37 -2.31 -0.21
CA SER A 117 -21.06 -1.51 0.81
C SER A 117 -20.84 -2.05 2.24
N GLY A 118 -19.77 -2.82 2.45
CA GLY A 118 -19.46 -3.54 3.68
C GLY A 118 -18.36 -2.88 4.52
N PRO A 119 -17.96 -3.51 5.63
CA PRO A 119 -16.85 -3.05 6.45
C PRO A 119 -15.51 -3.13 5.70
N THR A 120 -14.48 -2.49 6.26
CA THR A 120 -13.08 -2.66 5.82
C THR A 120 -12.75 -4.13 5.62
N SER A 121 -12.25 -4.44 4.43
CA SER A 121 -12.01 -5.82 3.99
C SER A 121 -10.51 -6.12 3.84
N ALA A 122 -9.67 -5.09 3.75
CA ALA A 122 -8.23 -5.25 3.58
C ALA A 122 -7.42 -4.04 4.05
N TYR A 123 -6.12 -4.26 4.21
CA TYR A 123 -5.14 -3.28 4.68
C TYR A 123 -3.89 -3.32 3.82
N THR A 124 -3.21 -2.19 3.69
CA THR A 124 -1.93 -2.05 2.99
C THR A 124 -1.07 -1.02 3.72
N PRO A 125 0.27 -1.12 3.69
CA PRO A 125 1.12 -0.03 4.15
C PRO A 125 0.85 1.23 3.32
N ALA A 126 1.04 2.38 3.96
CA ALA A 126 0.84 3.68 3.35
C ALA A 126 1.90 4.69 3.83
N CYS A 127 2.37 5.54 2.90
CA CYS A 127 3.33 6.60 3.18
C CYS A 127 2.92 7.89 2.46
N LEU A 128 2.62 8.93 3.23
CA LEU A 128 2.35 10.27 2.72
C LEU A 128 3.63 11.09 2.73
N TRP A 129 4.07 11.52 1.57
CA TRP A 129 5.19 12.44 1.40
C TRP A 129 4.72 13.89 1.48
N LEU A 130 5.49 14.69 2.20
CA LEU A 130 5.23 16.12 2.41
C LEU A 130 6.42 16.95 1.93
N ASP A 131 6.12 18.13 1.39
CA ASP A 131 7.15 19.12 1.01
C ASP A 131 7.69 19.88 2.23
N ALA A 132 8.58 20.86 2.00
CA ALA A 132 9.15 21.70 3.05
C ALA A 132 8.12 22.56 3.80
N SER A 133 6.97 22.85 3.18
CA SER A 133 5.87 23.59 3.79
C SER A 133 4.89 22.68 4.56
N GLY A 134 5.09 21.36 4.45
CA GLY A 134 4.23 20.36 5.05
C GLY A 134 2.97 20.09 4.23
N GLU A 135 2.96 20.41 2.93
CA GLU A 135 1.87 20.12 2.01
C GLU A 135 2.06 18.74 1.35
N PRO A 136 0.97 18.01 1.06
CA PRO A 136 1.05 16.72 0.36
C PRO A 136 1.70 16.80 -1.00
N VAL A 137 2.67 15.92 -1.23
CA VAL A 137 3.31 15.73 -2.54
C VAL A 137 2.73 14.49 -3.21
N GLU A 138 2.70 13.37 -2.50
CA GLU A 138 2.21 12.09 -3.00
C GLU A 138 1.89 11.12 -1.85
N LEU A 139 1.03 10.15 -2.14
CA LEU A 139 0.68 9.06 -1.23
C LEU A 139 1.07 7.72 -1.86
N ILE A 140 2.02 7.04 -1.26
CA ILE A 140 2.39 5.68 -1.63
C ILE A 140 1.48 4.69 -0.91
N LEU A 141 0.97 3.71 -1.64
CA LEU A 141 0.26 2.55 -1.12
C LEU A 141 0.96 1.27 -1.60
N GLY A 142 1.12 0.29 -0.72
CA GLY A 142 1.69 -1.02 -1.05
C GLY A 142 2.87 -1.40 -0.14
N PRO A 143 3.62 -2.46 -0.49
CA PRO A 143 3.54 -3.24 -1.73
C PRO A 143 2.33 -4.19 -1.78
N VAL A 144 1.89 -4.67 -0.61
CA VAL A 144 0.93 -5.77 -0.50
C VAL A 144 -0.37 -5.27 0.14
N LEU A 145 -1.48 -5.74 -0.41
CA LEU A 145 -2.80 -5.65 0.20
C LEU A 145 -3.14 -6.97 0.87
N THR A 146 -3.34 -6.94 2.18
CA THR A 146 -3.64 -8.10 3.01
C THR A 146 -5.10 -8.03 3.45
N THR A 147 -5.84 -9.12 3.23
CA THR A 147 -7.25 -9.20 3.66
C THR A 147 -7.35 -9.28 5.18
N ALA A 148 -8.44 -8.74 5.75
CA ALA A 148 -8.59 -8.59 7.20
C ALA A 148 -8.57 -9.91 7.98
N ASP A 149 -8.98 -11.01 7.35
CA ASP A 149 -8.97 -12.38 7.89
C ASP A 149 -7.56 -13.00 7.97
N ASP A 150 -6.59 -12.42 7.28
CA ASP A 150 -5.19 -12.87 7.26
C ASP A 150 -4.31 -12.13 8.27
N LEU A 151 -4.80 -11.01 8.80
CA LEU A 151 -4.11 -10.28 9.86
C LEU A 151 -4.29 -11.01 11.18
N SER A 152 -3.25 -11.00 12.00
CA SER A 152 -3.28 -11.55 13.36
C SER A 152 -4.35 -10.87 14.25
N GLY A 153 -4.76 -9.66 13.89
CA GLY A 153 -5.65 -8.81 14.68
C GLY A 153 -4.92 -8.02 15.76
N GLU A 154 -3.60 -8.20 15.89
CA GLU A 154 -2.76 -7.37 16.74
C GLU A 154 -2.52 -5.99 16.10
N ALA A 155 -1.92 -5.07 16.86
CA ALA A 155 -1.51 -3.79 16.29
C ALA A 155 -0.36 -4.01 15.31
N VAL A 156 -0.45 -3.39 14.14
CA VAL A 156 0.62 -3.36 13.15
C VAL A 156 1.70 -2.42 13.65
N GLU A 157 2.86 -2.98 14.00
CA GLU A 157 4.07 -2.22 14.33
C GLU A 157 4.69 -1.64 13.05
N LEU A 158 5.14 -0.40 13.14
CA LEU A 158 5.70 0.35 12.03
C LEU A 158 7.04 0.94 12.45
N SER A 159 8.06 0.82 11.60
CA SER A 159 9.32 1.54 11.76
C SER A 159 9.82 2.09 10.43
N THR A 160 10.63 3.13 10.52
CA THR A 160 11.28 3.76 9.37
C THR A 160 12.76 3.94 9.66
N SER A 161 13.60 3.77 8.64
CA SER A 161 15.05 3.97 8.76
C SER A 161 15.67 4.54 7.49
N VAL A 162 16.80 5.22 7.66
CA VAL A 162 17.72 5.67 6.59
C VAL A 162 19.13 5.26 7.01
N ASP A 163 19.91 4.68 6.10
CA ASP A 163 21.26 4.16 6.38
C ASP A 163 21.29 3.23 7.62
N ASP A 164 20.35 2.28 7.70
CA ASP A 164 20.17 1.35 8.83
C ASP A 164 19.92 2.00 10.21
N LYS A 165 19.62 3.31 10.24
CA LYS A 165 19.30 4.03 11.49
C LYS A 165 17.82 4.31 11.56
N GLU A 166 17.16 3.71 12.55
CA GLU A 166 15.75 3.98 12.85
C GLU A 166 15.56 5.49 13.09
N ASN A 167 14.63 6.08 12.35
CA ASN A 167 14.29 7.50 12.41
C ASN A 167 12.79 7.74 12.70
N GLY A 168 12.00 6.68 12.87
CA GLY A 168 10.60 6.74 13.24
C GLY A 168 10.06 5.37 13.66
N ARG A 169 9.09 5.38 14.58
CA ARG A 169 8.39 4.19 15.03
C ARG A 169 6.96 4.50 15.48
N GLY A 170 6.05 3.56 15.31
CA GLY A 170 4.68 3.67 15.77
C GLY A 170 3.91 2.37 15.63
N ARG A 171 2.61 2.44 15.89
CA ARG A 171 1.71 1.29 15.79
C ARG A 171 0.33 1.73 15.33
N VAL A 172 -0.36 0.86 14.59
CA VAL A 172 -1.73 1.09 14.13
C VAL A 172 -2.58 -0.12 14.45
N GLU A 173 -3.70 0.09 15.13
CA GLU A 173 -4.73 -0.94 15.32
C GLU A 173 -5.59 -1.01 14.03
N PRO A 174 -5.67 -2.15 13.32
CA PRO A 174 -6.46 -2.25 12.09
C PRO A 174 -7.94 -1.87 12.29
N GLY A 175 -8.50 -2.20 13.46
CA GLY A 175 -9.87 -1.86 13.86
C GLY A 175 -10.07 -0.41 14.32
N HIS A 176 -9.06 0.46 14.25
CA HIS A 176 -9.15 1.84 14.70
C HIS A 176 -10.27 2.59 13.97
N ASP A 177 -11.14 3.30 14.71
CA ASP A 177 -12.35 3.96 14.18
C ASP A 177 -12.10 4.80 12.92
N TRP A 178 -10.98 5.52 12.86
CA TRP A 178 -10.61 6.31 11.68
C TRP A 178 -10.51 5.48 10.38
N LEU A 179 -9.97 4.28 10.46
CA LEU A 179 -9.75 3.39 9.32
C LEU A 179 -11.05 2.73 8.87
N VAL A 180 -11.90 2.33 9.82
CA VAL A 180 -13.09 1.53 9.55
C VAL A 180 -14.38 2.33 9.43
N SER A 181 -14.36 3.61 9.83
CA SER A 181 -15.53 4.49 9.79
C SER A 181 -15.26 5.78 9.02
N GLY A 182 -16.22 6.17 8.21
CA GLY A 182 -16.22 7.44 7.47
C GLY A 182 -16.44 7.26 5.97
N PRO A 183 -16.51 8.38 5.23
CA PRO A 183 -16.67 8.34 3.79
C PRO A 183 -15.39 7.86 3.09
N GLY A 184 -15.56 7.37 1.86
CA GLY A 184 -14.45 6.96 1.01
C GLY A 184 -14.12 5.47 1.14
N ARG A 185 -13.61 4.90 0.05
CA ARG A 185 -13.21 3.48 -0.02
C ARG A 185 -11.86 3.21 0.60
N VAL A 186 -10.95 4.18 0.54
CA VAL A 186 -9.59 4.07 1.06
C VAL A 186 -9.40 5.16 2.10
N ARG A 187 -8.93 4.77 3.29
CA ARG A 187 -8.69 5.68 4.41
C ARG A 187 -7.36 5.30 5.05
N ALA A 188 -6.50 6.27 5.33
CA ALA A 188 -5.17 6.02 5.89
C ALA A 188 -4.97 6.67 7.26
N LEU A 189 -4.27 5.96 8.13
CA LEU A 189 -3.83 6.42 9.45
C LEU A 189 -2.31 6.29 9.54
N LEU A 190 -1.63 7.42 9.64
CA LEU A 190 -0.18 7.55 9.48
C LEU A 190 0.44 8.16 10.75
N PRO A 191 0.66 7.37 11.82
CA PRO A 191 1.15 7.90 13.09
C PRO A 191 2.67 8.16 13.09
N VAL A 192 3.43 7.51 12.23
CA VAL A 192 4.90 7.63 12.20
C VAL A 192 5.29 8.86 11.40
N ALA A 193 6.25 9.62 11.92
CA ALA A 193 6.79 10.81 11.27
C ALA A 193 8.30 10.66 11.14
N THR A 194 8.82 10.89 9.94
CA THR A 194 10.27 10.97 9.76
C THR A 194 10.77 12.37 10.11
N PRO A 195 12.07 12.53 10.44
CA PRO A 195 12.75 13.82 10.30
C PRO A 195 12.74 14.30 8.83
N ALA A 196 13.32 15.48 8.60
CA ALA A 196 13.59 15.92 7.24
C ALA A 196 14.56 14.94 6.56
N LEU A 197 14.30 14.67 5.28
CA LEU A 197 15.03 13.78 4.40
C LEU A 197 15.69 14.61 3.30
N ASP A 198 16.93 14.26 2.97
CA ASP A 198 17.69 14.86 1.90
C ASP A 198 17.36 14.20 0.55
N ALA A 199 17.80 14.84 -0.54
CA ALA A 199 17.72 14.22 -1.85
C ALA A 199 18.55 12.93 -1.88
N ASP A 200 18.06 11.92 -2.58
CA ASP A 200 18.65 10.58 -2.67
C ASP A 200 18.62 9.75 -1.36
N ASP A 201 18.05 10.26 -0.26
CA ASP A 201 17.81 9.45 0.93
C ASP A 201 16.90 8.25 0.59
N GLU A 202 17.31 7.07 1.03
CA GLU A 202 16.55 5.83 0.92
C GLU A 202 15.81 5.57 2.24
N LEU A 203 14.50 5.76 2.20
CA LEU A 203 13.62 5.46 3.32
C LEU A 203 13.20 4.00 3.24
N PHE A 204 13.71 3.19 4.17
CA PHE A 204 13.18 1.86 4.43
C PHE A 204 11.98 1.96 5.36
N VAL A 205 10.91 1.22 5.03
CA VAL A 205 9.68 1.11 5.81
C VAL A 205 9.43 -0.35 6.15
N ASP A 206 9.30 -0.65 7.44
CA ASP A 206 8.81 -1.93 7.94
C ASP A 206 7.39 -1.74 8.49
N ALA A 207 6.43 -2.47 7.93
CA ALA A 207 5.04 -2.49 8.37
C ALA A 207 4.63 -3.87 8.91
N GLY A 208 5.58 -4.62 9.48
CA GLY A 208 5.34 -5.89 10.15
C GLY A 208 4.70 -6.92 9.22
N GLU A 209 3.54 -7.45 9.61
CA GLU A 209 2.81 -8.47 8.83
C GLU A 209 2.31 -7.95 7.45
N LEU A 210 2.29 -6.64 7.23
CA LEU A 210 1.94 -6.04 5.94
C LEU A 210 3.12 -5.97 4.96
N GLY A 211 4.34 -6.30 5.41
CA GLY A 211 5.55 -6.32 4.59
C GLY A 211 6.44 -5.09 4.75
N THR A 212 7.48 -5.04 3.94
CA THR A 212 8.52 -4.00 3.96
C THR A 212 8.72 -3.45 2.54
N TYR A 213 9.24 -2.23 2.43
CA TYR A 213 9.64 -1.64 1.14
C TYR A 213 10.66 -0.51 1.34
N GLU A 214 11.34 -0.15 0.25
CA GLU A 214 12.31 0.94 0.20
C GLU A 214 11.92 1.93 -0.90
N VAL A 215 12.04 3.21 -0.60
CA VAL A 215 11.74 4.30 -1.54
C VAL A 215 12.77 5.40 -1.42
N ARG A 216 13.23 5.91 -2.57
CA ARG A 216 14.30 6.91 -2.64
C ARG A 216 13.76 8.27 -3.08
N VAL A 217 14.09 9.32 -2.32
CA VAL A 217 13.68 10.71 -2.62
C VAL A 217 14.33 11.20 -3.92
N GLY A 218 13.52 11.65 -4.88
CA GLY A 218 14.01 12.25 -6.12
C GLY A 218 14.54 11.24 -7.15
N SER A 219 14.31 9.94 -6.95
CA SER A 219 14.62 8.89 -7.91
C SER A 219 14.05 9.22 -9.29
N GLN A 220 14.87 9.15 -10.34
CA GLN A 220 14.38 9.09 -11.72
C GLN A 220 14.37 7.63 -12.14
N VAL A 221 13.19 7.07 -12.42
CA VAL A 221 13.04 5.74 -13.03
C VAL A 221 13.54 5.78 -14.48
#